data_AF-A0A3A9EZ40-F1
#
_entry.id   AF-A0A3A9EZ40-F1
#
_cell.length_a   1.000
_cell.length_b   1.000
_cell.length_c   1.000
_cell.angle_alpha   90.00
_cell.angle_beta   90.00
_cell.angle_gamma   90.00
#
_symmetry.space_group_name_H-M   'P 1'
#
loop_
_entity.id
_entity.type
_entity.pdbx_description
1 polymer ?
#
loop_
_entity_poly.entity_id
_entity_poly.type
_entity_poly.pdbx_seq_one_letter_code
_entity_poly.pdbx_strand_id
1 'polypeptide(L)'
;MCDISISSSSTESMIAGLISRIQTNIIERSKASGDTIVNAVENSAGDFIESLKVEVEQEVVMMNSVGELLITMANYIQAASASFADVDTTYNTTKIS
;
A
#
# COMPACT_ATOMS: atom_id res chain seq x y z
N MET A 1 32.66 -8.58 14.08
CA MET A 1 31.74 -8.86 12.96
C MET A 1 30.37 -8.45 13.46
N CYS A 2 29.75 -7.43 12.85
CA CYS A 2 28.33 -7.15 13.08
C CYS A 2 27.57 -8.12 12.18
N ASP A 3 26.95 -9.13 12.76
CA ASP A 3 25.95 -9.92 12.06
C ASP A 3 24.76 -9.00 11.79
N ILE A 4 24.70 -8.46 10.57
CA ILE A 4 23.48 -7.84 10.07
C ILE A 4 22.54 -8.99 9.71
N SER A 5 21.93 -9.60 10.72
CA SER A 5 20.89 -10.59 10.49
C SER A 5 19.60 -9.84 10.16
N ILE A 6 19.26 -9.79 8.86
CA ILE A 6 17.92 -9.40 8.44
C ILE A 6 17.01 -10.59 8.76
N SER A 7 16.39 -10.57 9.94
CA SER A 7 15.42 -11.62 10.31
C SER A 7 14.20 -11.50 9.39
N SER A 8 14.08 -12.42 8.43
CA SER A 8 13.00 -12.46 7.43
C SER A 8 11.61 -12.32 8.05
N SER A 9 11.37 -12.96 9.19
CA SER A 9 10.07 -12.94 9.88
C SER A 9 9.63 -11.56 10.40
N SER A 10 10.57 -10.72 10.84
CA SER A 10 10.25 -9.38 11.33
C SER A 10 9.90 -8.44 10.17
N THR A 11 10.65 -8.52 9.08
CA THR A 11 10.41 -7.71 7.87
C THR A 11 9.09 -8.07 7.19
N GLU A 12 8.75 -9.36 7.08
CA GLU A 12 7.46 -9.79 6.53
C GLU A 12 6.27 -9.26 7.33
N SER A 13 6.32 -9.36 8.66
CA SER A 13 5.26 -8.86 9.53
C SER A 13 5.09 -7.34 9.43
N MET A 14 6.20 -6.59 9.39
CA MET A 14 6.16 -5.13 9.21
C MET A 14 5.56 -4.73 7.85
N ILE A 15 5.89 -5.46 6.78
CA ILE A 15 5.36 -5.19 5.44
C ILE A 15 3.88 -5.54 5.34
N ALA A 16 3.45 -6.67 5.90
CA ALA A 16 2.03 -7.02 5.96
C ALA A 16 1.22 -5.96 6.74
N GLY A 17 1.77 -5.46 7.85
CA GLY A 17 1.17 -4.36 8.60
C GLY A 17 1.10 -3.04 7.82
N LEU A 18 2.13 -2.73 7.02
CA LEU A 18 2.13 -1.56 6.14
C LEU A 18 1.06 -1.67 5.05
N ILE A 19 0.99 -2.81 4.36
CA ILE A 19 -0.04 -3.09 3.33
C ILE A 19 -1.43 -2.94 3.93
N SER A 20 -1.69 -3.54 5.09
CA SER A 20 -2.97 -3.41 5.78
C SER A 20 -3.33 -1.95 6.09
N ARG A 21 -2.37 -1.13 6.54
CA ARG A 21 -2.60 0.30 6.81
C ARG A 21 -2.90 1.09 5.53
N ILE A 22 -2.26 0.77 4.41
CA ILE A 22 -2.54 1.39 3.11
C ILE A 22 -3.95 1.04 2.66
N GLN A 23 -4.31 -0.25 2.71
CA GLN A 23 -5.63 -0.74 2.37
C GLN A 23 -6.73 0.00 3.17
N THR A 24 -6.59 0.04 4.50
CA THR A 24 -7.63 0.61 5.36
C THR A 24 -7.65 2.13 5.35
N ASN A 25 -6.50 2.80 5.47
CA ASN A 25 -6.49 4.25 5.71
C ASN A 25 -6.47 5.09 4.44
N ILE A 26 -6.10 4.51 3.29
CA ILE A 26 -6.05 5.22 2.01
C ILE A 26 -7.21 4.73 1.13
N ILE A 27 -7.20 3.46 0.74
CA ILE A 27 -8.15 2.91 -0.24
C ILE A 27 -9.58 2.90 0.33
N GLU A 28 -9.80 2.22 1.45
CA GLU A 28 -11.14 2.06 2.02
C GLU A 28 -11.73 3.39 2.52
N ARG A 29 -10.93 4.23 3.18
CA ARG A 29 -11.38 5.55 3.65
C ARG A 29 -11.66 6.52 2.52
N SER A 30 -10.83 6.55 1.47
CA SER A 30 -11.09 7.40 0.30
C SER A 30 -12.41 7.01 -0.36
N LYS A 31 -12.62 5.70 -0.59
CA LYS A 31 -13.87 5.19 -1.15
C LYS A 31 -15.09 5.56 -0.29
N ALA A 32 -15.03 5.32 1.02
CA ALA A 32 -16.14 5.64 1.92
C ALA A 32 -16.47 7.15 1.95
N SER A 33 -15.44 8.00 1.91
CA SER A 33 -15.62 9.46 1.84
C SER A 33 -16.25 9.88 0.51
N GLY A 34 -15.76 9.31 -0.60
CA GLY A 34 -16.32 9.57 -1.92
C GLY A 34 -17.78 9.13 -2.03
N ASP A 35 -18.09 7.91 -1.60
CA ASP A 35 -19.47 7.37 -1.60
C ASP A 35 -20.40 8.27 -0.78
N THR A 36 -19.95 8.80 0.36
CA THR A 36 -20.75 9.72 1.19
C THR A 36 -21.07 11.02 0.44
N ILE A 37 -20.08 11.60 -0.24
CA ILE A 37 -20.25 12.86 -0.97
C ILE A 37 -21.13 12.63 -2.21
N VAL A 38 -20.87 11.57 -2.98
CA VAL A 38 -21.68 11.20 -4.16
C VAL A 38 -23.13 10.98 -3.77
N ASN A 39 -23.40 10.23 -2.70
CA ASN A 39 -24.77 10.02 -2.22
C ASN A 39 -25.45 11.33 -1.76
N ALA A 40 -24.72 12.24 -1.11
CA ALA A 40 -25.27 13.55 -0.73
C ALA A 40 -25.58 14.42 -1.96
N VAL A 41 -24.73 14.33 -2.99
CA VAL A 41 -24.86 15.03 -4.27
C VAL A 41 -26.03 14.50 -5.08
N GLU A 42 -26.25 13.19 -5.16
CA GLU A 42 -27.39 12.59 -5.88
C GLU A 42 -28.75 13.03 -5.34
N ASN A 43 -28.79 13.51 -4.09
CA ASN A 43 -29.98 14.07 -3.45
C ASN A 43 -30.07 15.61 -3.58
N SER A 44 -29.19 16.26 -4.36
CA SER A 44 -29.16 17.70 -4.65
C SER A 44 -29.24 17.96 -6.17
N ALA A 45 -29.77 19.12 -6.58
CA ALA A 45 -29.96 19.46 -8.00
C ALA A 45 -29.05 20.63 -8.45
N GLY A 46 -28.42 20.49 -9.61
CA GLY A 46 -27.71 21.57 -10.34
C GLY A 46 -26.40 21.13 -11.01
N ASP A 47 -25.99 21.81 -12.09
CA ASP A 47 -24.79 21.47 -12.87
C ASP A 47 -23.48 21.55 -12.06
N PHE A 48 -23.42 22.45 -11.07
CA PHE A 48 -22.29 22.54 -10.12
C PHE A 48 -22.18 21.27 -9.27
N ILE A 49 -23.32 20.72 -8.85
CA ILE A 49 -23.40 19.53 -8.01
C ILE A 49 -22.98 18.29 -8.81
N GLU A 50 -23.39 18.18 -10.08
CA GLU A 50 -22.93 17.10 -10.97
C GLU A 50 -21.43 17.18 -11.27
N SER A 51 -20.89 18.39 -11.50
CA SER A 51 -19.45 18.58 -11.72
C SER A 51 -18.64 18.15 -10.48
N LEU A 52 -19.12 18.48 -9.28
CA LEU A 52 -18.52 18.05 -8.03
C LEU A 52 -18.53 16.52 -7.86
N LYS A 53 -19.62 15.84 -8.28
CA LYS A 53 -19.69 14.37 -8.28
C LYS A 53 -18.54 13.75 -9.08
N VAL A 54 -18.38 14.20 -10.31
CA VAL A 54 -17.37 13.68 -11.24
C VAL A 54 -15.95 13.90 -10.71
N GLU A 55 -15.66 15.08 -10.14
CA GLU A 55 -14.36 15.36 -9.53
C GLU A 55 -14.05 14.43 -8.36
N VAL A 56 -15.03 14.18 -7.48
CA VAL A 56 -14.88 13.28 -6.33
C VAL A 56 -14.67 11.83 -6.77
N GLU A 57 -15.42 11.36 -7.77
CA GLU A 57 -15.24 10.01 -8.33
C GLU A 57 -13.83 9.84 -8.91
N GLN A 58 -13.31 10.85 -9.62
CA GLN A 58 -11.93 10.85 -10.12
C GLN A 58 -10.89 10.85 -9.00
N GLU A 59 -11.11 11.62 -7.94
CA GLU A 59 -10.23 11.64 -6.77
C GLU A 59 -10.15 10.27 -6.10
N VAL A 60 -11.29 9.58 -5.90
CA VAL A 60 -11.32 8.22 -5.34
C VAL A 60 -10.54 7.23 -6.21
N VAL A 61 -10.72 7.28 -7.53
CA VAL A 61 -9.99 6.41 -8.46
C VAL A 61 -8.48 6.67 -8.40
N MET A 62 -8.08 7.95 -8.34
CA MET A 62 -6.68 8.32 -8.21
C MET A 62 -6.08 7.84 -6.89
N MET A 63 -6.82 7.99 -5.79
CA MET A 63 -6.34 7.61 -4.46
C MET A 63 -6.23 6.08 -4.30
N ASN A 64 -7.14 5.32 -4.93
CA ASN A 64 -7.01 3.88 -5.05
C ASN A 64 -5.75 3.49 -5.84
N SER A 65 -5.50 4.15 -6.98
CA SER A 65 -4.31 3.89 -7.81
C SER A 65 -3.01 4.18 -7.05
N VAL A 66 -2.96 5.26 -6.26
CA VAL A 66 -1.82 5.57 -5.38
C VAL A 66 -1.67 4.52 -4.28
N GLY A 67 -2.77 4.07 -3.67
CA GLY A 67 -2.77 2.98 -2.70
C GLY A 67 -2.19 1.68 -3.27
N GLU A 68 -2.62 1.29 -4.47
CA GLU A 68 -2.11 0.10 -5.18
C GLU A 68 -0.61 0.22 -5.52
N LEU A 69 -0.15 1.41 -5.92
CA LEU A 69 1.28 1.67 -6.12
C LEU A 69 2.08 1.47 -4.83
N LEU A 70 1.60 2.01 -3.71
CA LEU A 70 2.26 1.86 -2.41
C LEU A 70 2.32 0.39 -1.96
N ILE A 71 1.26 -0.39 -2.20
CA ILE A 71 1.25 -1.83 -1.95
C ILE A 71 2.28 -2.54 -2.83
N THR A 72 2.35 -2.19 -4.11
CA THR A 72 3.34 -2.74 -5.04
C THR A 72 4.78 -2.46 -4.58
N MET A 73 5.05 -1.24 -4.12
CA MET A 73 6.35 -0.88 -3.55
C MET A 73 6.66 -1.66 -2.27
N ALA A 74 5.68 -1.86 -1.39
CA ALA A 74 5.84 -2.66 -0.18
C ALA A 74 6.18 -4.12 -0.49
N ASN A 75 5.49 -4.72 -1.47
CA ASN A 75 5.77 -6.07 -1.97
C ASN A 75 7.17 -6.17 -2.60
N TYR A 76 7.59 -5.15 -3.35
CA TYR A 76 8.95 -5.11 -3.92
C TYR A 76 10.02 -5.08 -2.82
N ILE A 77 9.83 -4.29 -1.76
CA ILE A 77 10.74 -4.26 -0.60
C ILE A 77 10.80 -5.64 0.06
N GLN A 78 9.69 -6.36 0.16
CA GLN A 78 9.65 -7.72 0.70
C GLN A 78 10.52 -8.67 -0.12
N ALA A 79 10.33 -8.69 -1.44
CA ALA A 79 11.08 -9.54 -2.36
C ALA A 79 12.59 -9.22 -2.34
N ALA A 80 12.95 -7.93 -2.31
CA ALA A 80 14.33 -7.50 -2.18
C ALA A 80 14.95 -7.96 -0.86
N SER A 81 14.22 -7.80 0.27
CA SER A 81 14.69 -8.25 1.58
C SER A 81 14.90 -9.76 1.64
N ALA A 82 14.01 -10.55 1.03
CA ALA A 82 14.16 -12.00 0.95
C ALA A 82 15.40 -12.39 0.12
N SER A 83 15.64 -11.70 -0.99
CA SER A 83 16.82 -11.92 -1.85
C SER A 83 18.13 -11.61 -1.11
N PHE A 84 18.17 -10.55 -0.30
CA PHE A 84 19.35 -10.25 0.52
C PHE A 84 19.59 -11.27 1.63
N ALA A 85 18.53 -11.80 2.26
CA ALA A 85 18.66 -12.85 3.27
C ALA A 85 19.23 -14.16 2.67
N ASP A 86 18.86 -14.49 1.43
CA ASP A 86 19.39 -15.66 0.72
C ASP A 86 20.90 -15.51 0.38
N VAL A 87 21.31 -14.31 -0.06
CA VAL A 87 22.73 -13.98 -0.27
C VAL A 87 23.54 -14.10 1.03
N ASP A 88 23.03 -13.57 2.14
CA ASP A 88 23.70 -13.66 3.44
C ASP A 88 23.84 -15.13 3.90
N THR A 89 22.79 -15.93 3.74
CA THR A 89 22.81 -17.38 4.04
C THR A 89 23.83 -18.12 3.20
N THR A 90 23.88 -17.83 1.89
CA THR A 90 24.85 -18.44 0.95
C THR A 90 26.28 -18.08 1.32
N TYR A 91 26.54 -16.79 1.61
CA TYR A 91 27.85 -16.32 2.02
C TYR A 91 28.31 -16.98 3.32
N ASN A 92 27.45 -17.04 4.33
CA ASN A 92 27.76 -17.67 5.61
C ASN A 92 28.02 -19.17 5.45
N THR A 93 27.23 -19.87 4.63
CA THR A 93 27.46 -21.30 4.34
C THR A 93 28.82 -21.53 3.66
N THR A 94 29.16 -20.71 2.66
CA THR A 94 30.41 -20.81 1.90
C THR A 94 31.64 -20.45 2.73
N LYS A 95 31.51 -19.53 3.69
CA LYS A 95 32.61 -19.13 4.56
C LYS A 95 32.98 -20.17 5.62
N ILE A 96 32.01 -20.99 6.04
CA ILE A 96 32.17 -21.99 7.10
C ILE A 96 32.68 -23.33 6.52
N SER A 97 32.49 -23.57 5.23
CA SER A 97 33.05 -24.71 4.46
C SER A 97 34.47 -24.46 3.98
#